data_AF-A0A2T2VGP5-F1
#
_entry.id   AF-A0A2T2VGP5-F1
#
_cell.length_a   1.000
_cell.length_b   1.000
_cell.length_c   1.000
_cell.angle_alpha   90.00
_cell.angle_beta   90.00
_cell.angle_gamma   90.00
#
_symmetry.space_group_name_H-M   'P 1'
#
loop_
_entity.id
_entity.type
_entity.pdbx_description
1 polymer ?
#
loop_
_entity_poly.entity_id
_entity_poly.type
_entity_poly.pdbx_seq_one_letter_code
_entity_poly.pdbx_strand_id
1 'polypeptide(L)'
;MDQALKGHDLVLTTSNGTDAIEKSLPAKEMLVGGFVNSSAIKHYLAQKEADVILICAGWKNRFNLEDSLFAGQLIHEMEGKNTVGCDGALAAEQLYLGMQNNVKGFLKQASHFQRLKNLGIEEDIDFCLSLDKAPVVPYYNGISLTVMEAYQDA
;
A
#
# COMPACT_ATOMS: atom_id res chain seq x y z
N MET A 1 9.54 -15.80 9.19
CA MET A 1 9.03 -16.28 7.89
C MET A 1 9.21 -17.78 7.86
N ASP A 2 8.15 -18.52 7.55
CA ASP A 2 8.23 -19.99 7.46
C ASP A 2 9.14 -20.37 6.28
N GLN A 3 10.24 -21.08 6.59
CA GLN A 3 11.18 -21.56 5.58
C GLN A 3 10.50 -22.47 4.55
N ALA A 4 9.38 -23.11 4.91
CA ALA A 4 8.62 -24.00 4.03
C ALA A 4 8.03 -23.29 2.80
N LEU A 5 7.81 -21.98 2.86
CA LEU A 5 7.22 -21.22 1.74
C LEU A 5 8.25 -20.76 0.71
N LYS A 6 9.56 -20.86 1.02
CA LYS A 6 10.60 -20.38 0.11
C LYS A 6 10.60 -21.22 -1.18
N GLY A 7 10.60 -20.54 -2.33
CA GLY A 7 10.65 -21.18 -3.65
C GLY A 7 9.34 -21.82 -4.12
N HIS A 8 8.24 -21.58 -3.41
CA HIS A 8 6.90 -22.04 -3.79
C HIS A 8 6.03 -20.88 -4.26
N ASP A 9 5.12 -21.17 -5.19
CA ASP A 9 4.09 -20.22 -5.61
C ASP A 9 2.98 -20.15 -4.56
N LEU A 10 2.57 -18.93 -4.21
CA LEU A 10 1.43 -18.68 -3.32
C LEU A 10 0.20 -18.29 -4.15
N VAL A 11 -0.84 -19.12 -4.09
CA VAL A 11 -2.16 -18.76 -4.63
C VAL A 11 -2.97 -18.07 -3.53
N LEU A 12 -3.19 -16.77 -3.69
CA LEU A 12 -3.97 -15.95 -2.76
C LEU A 12 -5.24 -15.44 -3.44
N THR A 13 -6.39 -15.60 -2.78
CA THR A 13 -7.66 -15.03 -3.23
C THR A 13 -8.19 -14.05 -2.19
N THR A 14 -8.49 -12.83 -2.63
CA THR A 14 -9.10 -11.80 -1.79
C THR A 14 -10.13 -11.04 -2.62
N SER A 15 -11.22 -10.57 -2.02
CA SER A 15 -12.22 -9.83 -2.79
C SER A 15 -11.72 -8.44 -3.22
N ASN A 16 -11.17 -7.67 -2.29
CA ASN A 16 -10.79 -6.28 -2.59
C ASN A 16 -9.50 -6.19 -3.41
N GLY A 17 -8.51 -7.05 -3.13
CA GLY A 17 -7.22 -7.02 -3.81
C GLY A 17 -7.34 -7.42 -5.28
N THR A 18 -8.13 -8.44 -5.60
CA THR A 18 -8.36 -8.86 -6.99
C THR A 18 -9.04 -7.76 -7.80
N ASP A 19 -10.09 -7.13 -7.26
CA ASP A 19 -10.75 -5.98 -7.90
C ASP A 19 -9.80 -4.80 -8.15
N ALA A 20 -8.90 -4.52 -7.22
CA ALA A 20 -7.92 -3.44 -7.36
C ALA A 20 -6.89 -3.75 -8.46
N ILE A 21 -6.39 -5.00 -8.50
CA ILE A 21 -5.47 -5.47 -9.54
C ILE A 21 -6.13 -5.38 -10.92
N GLU A 22 -7.35 -5.90 -11.07
CA GLU A 22 -8.07 -5.88 -12.35
C GLU A 22 -8.25 -4.47 -12.90
N LYS A 23 -8.61 -3.50 -12.04
CA LYS A 23 -8.73 -2.08 -12.40
C LYS A 23 -7.39 -1.44 -12.80
N SER A 24 -6.29 -2.00 -12.32
CA SER A 24 -4.93 -1.49 -12.55
C SER A 24 -4.28 -2.07 -13.82
N LEU A 25 -4.85 -3.13 -14.43
CA LEU A 25 -4.28 -3.80 -15.61
C LEU A 25 -3.95 -2.88 -16.81
N PRO A 26 -4.68 -1.78 -17.08
CA PRO A 26 -4.31 -0.86 -18.16
C PRO A 26 -3.03 -0.05 -17.92
N ALA A 27 -2.50 -0.02 -16.69
CA ALA A 27 -1.28 0.71 -16.37
C ALA A 27 -0.07 0.08 -17.07
N LYS A 28 0.89 0.93 -17.48
CA LYS A 28 2.18 0.46 -18.04
C LYS A 28 2.94 -0.43 -17.06
N GLU A 29 2.82 -0.12 -15.78
CA GLU A 29 3.46 -0.81 -14.68
C GLU A 29 2.54 -0.78 -13.47
N MET A 30 2.45 -1.90 -12.76
CA MET A 30 1.61 -2.05 -11.57
C MET A 30 2.46 -2.58 -10.42
N LEU A 31 2.46 -1.84 -9.32
CA LEU A 31 3.17 -2.16 -8.09
C LEU A 31 2.17 -2.38 -6.95
N VAL A 32 2.58 -3.12 -5.92
CA VAL A 32 1.80 -3.27 -4.69
C VAL A 32 2.52 -2.61 -3.53
N GLY A 33 1.86 -1.65 -2.89
CA GLY A 33 2.42 -0.87 -1.78
C GLY A 33 1.55 -0.90 -0.53
N GLY A 34 2.20 -0.77 0.61
CA GLY A 34 1.60 -0.51 1.93
C GLY A 34 2.67 0.04 2.89
N PHE A 35 2.29 0.33 4.14
CA PHE A 35 3.25 0.82 5.15
C PHE A 35 4.48 -0.09 5.28
N VAL A 36 4.28 -1.40 5.17
CA VAL A 36 5.34 -2.42 5.28
C VAL A 36 6.44 -2.33 4.23
N ASN A 37 6.25 -1.62 3.12
CA ASN A 37 7.25 -1.46 2.05
C ASN A 37 7.32 -0.02 1.50
N SER A 38 6.86 0.96 2.27
CA SER A 38 6.71 2.35 1.84
C SER A 38 7.99 2.94 1.26
N SER A 39 9.13 2.79 1.95
CA SER A 39 10.41 3.35 1.49
C SER A 39 10.88 2.72 0.19
N ALA A 40 10.66 1.41 0.01
CA ALA A 40 11.04 0.70 -1.22
C ALA A 40 10.22 1.19 -2.42
N ILE A 41 8.91 1.36 -2.24
CA ILE A 41 8.01 1.91 -3.26
C ILE A 41 8.39 3.34 -3.62
N LYS A 42 8.60 4.20 -2.61
CA LYS A 42 9.02 5.59 -2.83
C LYS A 42 10.33 5.65 -3.61
N HIS A 43 11.34 4.89 -3.20
CA HIS A 43 12.64 4.88 -3.86
C HIS A 43 12.52 4.46 -5.33
N TYR A 44 11.72 3.42 -5.60
CA TYR A 44 11.47 2.96 -6.96
C TYR A 44 10.78 4.03 -7.81
N LEU A 45 9.70 4.63 -7.31
CA LEU A 45 8.95 5.66 -8.02
C LEU A 45 9.78 6.94 -8.24
N ALA A 46 10.66 7.29 -7.30
CA ALA A 46 11.51 8.47 -7.38
C ALA A 46 12.57 8.44 -8.51
N GLN A 47 12.79 7.27 -9.12
CA GLN A 47 13.67 7.05 -10.27
C GLN A 47 12.91 7.06 -11.61
N LYS A 48 11.59 7.21 -11.60
CA LYS A 48 10.75 7.17 -12.79
C LYS A 48 10.22 8.56 -13.12
N GLU A 49 10.22 8.90 -14.41
CA GLU A 49 9.48 10.04 -14.94
C GLU A 49 8.16 9.54 -15.52
N ALA A 50 7.19 9.29 -14.65
CA ALA A 50 5.88 8.78 -15.02
C ALA A 50 4.79 9.29 -14.09
N ASP A 51 3.57 9.44 -14.63
CA ASP A 51 2.39 9.70 -13.84
C ASP A 51 2.09 8.50 -12.93
N VAL A 52 1.80 8.76 -11.66
CA VAL A 52 1.48 7.75 -10.66
C VAL A 52 0.02 7.86 -10.28
N ILE A 53 -0.70 6.73 -10.33
CA ILE A 53 -2.06 6.60 -9.84
C ILE A 53 -2.05 5.64 -8.66
N LEU A 54 -2.55 6.10 -7.51
CA LEU A 54 -2.72 5.27 -6.32
C LEU A 54 -4.15 4.72 -6.28
N ILE A 55 -4.29 3.40 -6.46
CA ILE A 55 -5.58 2.72 -6.37
C ILE A 55 -5.72 2.10 -4.99
N CYS A 56 -6.55 2.73 -4.15
CA CYS A 56 -6.95 2.16 -2.86
C CYS A 56 -7.96 1.02 -3.10
N ALA A 57 -7.68 -0.18 -2.58
CA ALA A 57 -8.53 -1.35 -2.80
C ALA A 57 -9.92 -1.18 -2.18
N GLY A 58 -10.03 -0.40 -1.11
CA GLY A 58 -11.28 -0.14 -0.43
C GLY A 58 -11.74 -1.34 0.38
N TRP A 59 -12.93 -1.21 0.98
CA TRP A 59 -13.58 -2.34 1.65
C TRP A 59 -15.07 -2.37 1.34
N LYS A 60 -15.54 -3.47 0.73
CA LYS A 60 -16.94 -3.63 0.28
C LYS A 60 -17.42 -2.47 -0.60
N ASN A 61 -16.59 -2.06 -1.57
CA ASN A 61 -16.86 -0.91 -2.46
C ASN A 61 -17.10 0.41 -1.70
N ARG A 62 -16.47 0.57 -0.54
CA ARG A 62 -16.50 1.79 0.26
C ARG A 62 -15.07 2.28 0.51
N PHE A 63 -15.01 3.57 0.81
CA PHE A 63 -13.81 4.22 1.32
C PHE A 63 -13.19 3.41 2.47
N ASN A 64 -11.87 3.25 2.40
CA ASN A 64 -11.08 2.53 3.37
C ASN A 64 -10.03 3.48 3.95
N LEU A 65 -9.94 3.52 5.29
CA LEU A 65 -9.19 4.55 5.99
C LEU A 65 -7.70 4.24 6.00
N GLU A 66 -7.32 2.98 6.22
CA GLU A 66 -5.93 2.53 6.18
C GLU A 66 -5.31 2.66 4.79
N ASP A 67 -6.03 2.29 3.73
CA ASP A 67 -5.57 2.49 2.34
C ASP A 67 -5.32 3.97 2.05
N SER A 68 -6.26 4.84 2.45
CA SER A 68 -6.17 6.28 2.19
C SER A 68 -5.07 6.96 3.00
N LEU A 69 -4.83 6.50 4.24
CA LEU A 69 -3.72 6.99 5.06
C LEU A 69 -2.37 6.60 4.47
N PHE A 70 -2.23 5.37 3.97
CA PHE A 70 -1.01 4.97 3.26
C PHE A 70 -0.82 5.77 1.98
N ALA A 71 -1.88 5.95 1.17
CA ALA A 71 -1.81 6.78 -0.03
C ALA A 71 -1.38 8.21 0.31
N GLY A 72 -1.95 8.80 1.36
CA GLY A 72 -1.59 10.14 1.84
C GLY A 72 -0.15 10.24 2.32
N GLN A 73 0.36 9.23 3.04
CA GLN A 73 1.76 9.16 3.42
C GLN A 73 2.67 9.16 2.19
N LEU A 74 2.39 8.28 1.22
CA LEU A 74 3.22 8.14 0.03
C LEU A 74 3.21 9.44 -0.81
N ILE A 75 2.05 10.08 -0.95
CA ILE A 75 1.94 11.39 -1.63
C ILE A 75 2.81 12.43 -0.92
N HIS A 76 2.65 12.57 0.40
CA HIS A 76 3.39 13.55 1.19
C HIS A 76 4.90 13.32 1.10
N GLU A 77 5.36 12.06 1.17
CA GLU A 77 6.78 11.73 1.04
C GLU A 77 7.34 11.93 -0.38
N MET A 78 6.47 12.05 -1.38
CA MET A 78 6.83 12.35 -2.77
C MET A 78 6.71 13.85 -3.10
N GLU A 79 6.21 14.69 -2.19
CA GLU A 79 6.15 16.14 -2.35
C GLU A 79 7.55 16.73 -2.57
N GLY A 80 7.68 17.60 -3.58
CA GLY A 80 8.95 18.18 -4.01
C GLY A 80 9.48 17.64 -5.34
N LYS A 81 8.99 16.48 -5.80
CA LYS A 81 9.24 15.96 -7.16
C LYS A 81 8.01 15.96 -8.07
N ASN A 82 6.81 15.85 -7.49
CA ASN A 82 5.57 15.69 -8.24
C ASN A 82 4.53 16.74 -7.85
N THR A 83 3.63 17.03 -8.79
CA THR A 83 2.43 17.84 -8.53
C THR A 83 1.27 16.92 -8.14
N VAL A 84 0.57 17.25 -7.05
CA VAL A 84 -0.65 16.55 -6.66
C VAL A 84 -1.74 16.90 -7.67
N GLY A 85 -2.08 15.95 -8.53
CA GLY A 85 -2.90 16.20 -9.72
C GLY A 85 -4.42 16.07 -9.54
N CYS A 86 -4.93 15.65 -8.37
CA CYS A 86 -6.36 15.47 -8.15
C CYS A 86 -6.82 15.66 -6.70
N ASP A 87 -8.11 15.98 -6.53
CA ASP A 87 -8.75 16.20 -5.22
C ASP A 87 -8.64 15.00 -4.29
N GLY A 88 -8.68 13.78 -4.84
CA GLY A 88 -8.54 12.55 -4.05
C GLY A 88 -7.15 12.43 -3.41
N ALA A 89 -6.11 12.80 -4.15
CA ALA A 89 -4.74 12.80 -3.64
C ALA A 89 -4.55 13.89 -2.58
N LEU A 90 -5.07 15.11 -2.82
CA LEU A 90 -5.06 16.17 -1.82
C LEU A 90 -5.80 15.76 -0.54
N ALA A 91 -6.98 15.16 -0.66
CA ALA A 91 -7.77 14.71 0.49
C ALA A 91 -7.05 13.61 1.29
N ALA A 92 -6.41 12.64 0.61
CA ALA A 92 -5.65 11.58 1.25
C ALA A 92 -4.42 12.12 1.99
N GLU A 93 -3.69 13.05 1.39
CA GLU A 93 -2.55 13.72 2.01
C GLU A 93 -2.95 14.52 3.26
N GLN A 94 -3.99 15.35 3.16
CA GLN A 94 -4.48 16.11 4.31
C GLN A 94 -4.97 15.20 5.44
N LEU A 95 -5.61 14.08 5.10
CA LEU A 95 -6.00 13.05 6.05
C LEU A 95 -4.78 12.45 6.76
N TYR A 96 -3.72 12.11 6.02
CA TYR A 96 -2.47 11.62 6.59
C TYR A 96 -1.81 12.67 7.49
N LEU A 97 -1.65 13.90 7.03
CA LEU A 97 -1.01 14.98 7.79
C LEU A 97 -1.70 15.27 9.12
N GLY A 98 -3.04 15.19 9.15
CA GLY A 98 -3.81 15.35 10.38
C GLY A 98 -3.61 14.20 11.38
N MET A 99 -3.26 13.01 10.91
CA MET A 99 -3.25 11.77 11.70
C MET A 99 -1.86 11.15 11.88
N GLN A 100 -0.83 11.67 11.21
CA GLN A 100 0.53 11.12 11.18
C GLN A 100 1.15 10.91 12.58
N ASN A 101 0.79 11.77 13.55
CA ASN A 101 1.28 11.66 14.92
C ASN A 101 0.75 10.44 15.68
N ASN A 102 -0.37 9.85 15.24
CA ASN A 102 -0.97 8.67 15.87
C ASN A 102 -1.86 7.88 14.90
N VAL A 103 -1.29 7.42 13.77
CA VAL A 103 -2.01 6.65 12.73
C VAL A 103 -2.74 5.44 13.33
N LYS A 104 -2.05 4.64 14.15
CA LYS A 104 -2.64 3.46 14.81
C LYS A 104 -3.79 3.83 15.74
N GLY A 105 -3.64 4.87 16.57
CA GLY A 105 -4.68 5.31 17.49
C GLY A 105 -5.92 5.86 16.76
N PHE A 106 -5.72 6.51 15.62
CA PHE A 106 -6.81 6.95 14.77
C PHE A 106 -7.52 5.78 14.08
N LEU A 107 -6.76 4.83 13.51
CA LEU A 107 -7.31 3.64 12.86
C LEU A 107 -8.11 2.74 13.80
N LYS A 108 -7.83 2.76 15.11
CA LYS A 108 -8.69 2.08 16.09
C LYS A 108 -10.15 2.51 16.01
N GLN A 109 -10.48 3.68 15.46
CA GLN A 109 -11.86 4.15 15.30
C GLN A 109 -12.50 3.70 13.98
N ALA A 110 -11.70 3.18 13.04
CA ALA A 110 -12.17 2.75 11.73
C ALA A 110 -13.11 1.54 11.83
N SER A 111 -14.16 1.53 11.02
CA SER A 111 -15.14 0.43 10.99
C SER A 111 -14.53 -0.91 10.60
N HIS A 112 -13.55 -0.89 9.68
CA HIS A 112 -12.81 -2.08 9.28
C HIS A 112 -11.94 -2.60 10.44
N PHE A 113 -11.16 -1.73 11.07
CA PHE A 113 -10.34 -2.07 12.25
C PHE A 113 -11.18 -2.67 13.39
N GLN A 114 -12.32 -2.06 13.73
CA GLN A 114 -13.22 -2.55 14.78
C GLN A 114 -13.76 -3.95 14.48
N ARG A 115 -14.01 -4.25 13.20
CA ARG A 115 -14.42 -5.59 12.78
C ARG A 115 -13.27 -6.59 12.91
N LEU A 116 -12.06 -6.23 12.49
CA LEU A 116 -10.87 -7.09 12.57
C LEU A 116 -10.52 -7.41 14.03
N LYS A 117 -10.66 -6.44 14.93
CA LYS A 117 -10.46 -6.65 16.38
C LYS A 117 -11.29 -7.82 16.93
N ASN A 118 -12.54 -7.95 16.50
CA ASN A 118 -13.43 -9.04 16.95
C ASN A 118 -12.99 -10.43 16.45
N LEU A 119 -12.03 -10.49 15.53
CA LEU A 119 -11.45 -11.72 14.99
C LEU A 119 -10.09 -12.07 15.63
N GLY A 120 -9.59 -11.25 16.56
CA GLY A 120 -8.33 -11.52 17.27
C GLY A 120 -7.05 -11.25 16.47
N ILE A 121 -7.13 -10.49 15.39
CA ILE A 121 -6.03 -10.21 14.44
C ILE A 121 -5.35 -8.85 14.69
N GLU A 122 -5.25 -8.42 15.94
CA GLU A 122 -4.60 -7.16 16.29
C GLU A 122 -3.11 -7.14 15.91
N GLU A 123 -2.43 -8.29 16.05
CA GLU A 123 -1.02 -8.45 15.68
C GLU A 123 -0.79 -8.24 14.17
N ASP A 124 -1.73 -8.71 13.33
CA ASP A 124 -1.65 -8.51 11.88
C ASP A 124 -1.80 -7.03 11.51
N ILE A 125 -2.67 -6.30 12.21
CA ILE A 125 -2.82 -4.86 11.98
C ILE A 125 -1.54 -4.13 12.38
N ASP A 126 -0.95 -4.50 13.52
CA ASP A 126 0.31 -3.92 13.98
C ASP A 126 1.46 -4.18 13.01
N PHE A 127 1.49 -5.39 12.43
CA PHE A 127 2.42 -5.71 11.37
C PHE A 127 2.17 -4.85 10.13
N CYS A 128 0.92 -4.77 9.66
CA CYS A 128 0.55 -4.00 8.47
C CYS A 128 0.79 -2.49 8.60
N LEU A 129 0.78 -1.94 9.82
CA LEU A 129 1.08 -0.53 10.10
C LEU A 129 2.57 -0.27 10.40
N SER A 130 3.38 -1.32 10.51
CA SER A 130 4.81 -1.17 10.74
C SER A 130 5.50 -0.71 9.46
N LEU A 131 6.30 0.35 9.56
CA LEU A 131 7.08 0.86 8.42
C LEU A 131 8.19 -0.12 8.03
N ASP A 132 8.29 -0.41 6.73
CA ASP A 132 9.42 -1.07 6.08
C ASP A 132 9.82 -2.45 6.63
N LYS A 133 8.86 -3.20 7.18
CA LYS A 133 9.05 -4.60 7.62
C LYS A 133 9.29 -5.59 6.47
N ALA A 134 8.91 -5.22 5.25
CA ALA A 134 9.07 -6.01 4.04
C ALA A 134 9.57 -5.10 2.90
N PRO A 135 10.84 -4.66 2.90
CA PRO A 135 11.37 -3.64 1.98
C PRO A 135 11.61 -4.20 0.57
N VAL A 136 10.55 -4.65 -0.08
CA VAL A 136 10.54 -5.21 -1.43
C VAL A 136 9.47 -4.49 -2.26
N VAL A 137 9.65 -4.50 -3.58
CA VAL A 137 8.67 -3.92 -4.53
C VAL A 137 8.03 -5.07 -5.32
N PRO A 138 6.84 -5.54 -4.93
CA PRO A 138 6.07 -6.45 -5.75
C PRO A 138 5.56 -5.72 -6.98
N TYR A 139 5.69 -6.34 -8.16
CA TYR A 139 5.16 -5.84 -9.42
C TYR A 139 4.43 -6.94 -10.17
N TYR A 140 3.45 -6.54 -10.98
CA TYR A 140 2.72 -7.46 -11.85
C TYR A 140 3.44 -7.61 -13.19
N ASN A 141 3.81 -8.84 -13.55
CA ASN A 141 4.53 -9.13 -14.80
C ASN A 141 3.62 -9.53 -15.98
N GLY A 142 2.30 -9.40 -15.83
CA GLY A 142 1.29 -9.86 -16.80
C GLY A 142 0.67 -11.23 -16.46
N ILE A 143 1.23 -11.95 -15.48
CA ILE A 143 0.73 -13.27 -15.05
C ILE A 143 0.54 -13.29 -13.53
N SER A 144 1.57 -12.87 -12.78
CA SER A 144 1.59 -12.92 -11.32
C SER A 144 2.31 -11.70 -10.72
N LEU A 145 2.14 -11.51 -9.41
CA LEU A 145 2.98 -10.60 -8.65
C LEU A 145 4.31 -11.28 -8.36
N THR A 146 5.41 -10.63 -8.73
CA THR A 146 6.76 -11.06 -8.39
C THR A 146 7.53 -9.91 -7.77
N VAL A 147 8.57 -10.24 -7.02
CA VAL A 147 9.40 -9.22 -6.36
C VAL A 147 10.46 -8.75 -7.35
N MET A 148 10.60 -7.44 -7.51
CA MET A 148 11.79 -6.90 -8.16
C MET A 148 13.01 -7.28 -7.32
N GLU A 149 14.02 -7.91 -7.91
CA GLU A 149 15.31 -8.04 -7.24
C GLU A 149 15.73 -6.64 -6.80
N ALA A 150 15.97 -6.48 -5.49
CA ALA A 150 16.32 -5.19 -4.94
C ALA A 150 17.50 -4.64 -5.74
N TYR A 151 17.38 -3.39 -6.20
CA TYR A 151 18.55 -2.60 -6.50
C TYR A 151 19.36 -2.52 -5.20
N GLN A 152 20.36 -3.39 -5.08
CA GLN A 152 21.48 -3.14 -4.20
C GLN A 152 22.17 -1.91 -4.77
N ASP A 153 21.88 -0.74 -4.20
CA ASP A 153 22.81 0.38 -4.01
C ASP A 153 22.06 1.70 -3.75
N ALA A 154 22.08 2.12 -2.47
CA ALA A 154 22.41 3.47 -2.03
C ALA A 154 22.65 3.46 -0.51
#